data_AF-A0A835GLC6-F1
#
_entry.id   AF-A0A835GLC6-F1
#
_cell.length_a   1.000
_cell.length_b   1.000
_cell.length_c   1.000
_cell.angle_alpha   90.00
_cell.angle_beta   90.00
_cell.angle_gamma   90.00
#
_symmetry.space_group_name_H-M   'P 1'
#
loop_
_entity.id
_entity.type
_entity.pdbx_description
1 polymer ?
#
loop_
_entity_poly.entity_id
_entity_poly.type
_entity_poly.pdbx_seq_one_letter_code
_entity_poly.pdbx_strand_id
1 'polypeptide(L)'
;METILEQQRSYHEERERTMDAMVKEILHKKTGHRETINADHRLKNLHDRYVESTIRLKELYEDKDGLRKEEIAALSGPSEFNEFYARLKQIKEFHRKHPNEICVPMSVEFEELAKLRENPAEDFTTPVEFTDEEGYGKYLDLHECYEKYINLKGIEKVDYITYLSIFDHLFDIPRERKNSEYRNYIRVLLTYLKDFVNRVKPLQDQAQEMAAAHQEFIKQWEAGTFPGWPKETGGALTNVGAHLDLSAFSSWEELASLGLDRLKSALMALGLKCGGTLEERAQRLFSTKGQTSLDKSLVAKKGGNKAKASTQQRHKDIAAIEAQVYRFANIVSSTRAATIENVTRRAARAAGERRDDSGDESDASAAPDVDSDDDEVPYNPKNLPLGWDGKPIPYWLYKLHGLNISYTCEICGNYTYKGPKAFQRHFAEWRHAHGMRCLGIPNTAHFANVTQIEDALALWEKIKHQKENERFVAENDEEFEDSQGNVVNRKTYEDLKRQGLL
;
A
#
# COMPACT_ATOMS: atom_id res chain seq x y z
N MET A 1 -11.62 18.90 32.06
CA MET A 1 -10.66 19.35 33.09
C MET A 1 -9.64 18.24 33.20
N GLU A 2 -8.39 18.47 32.81
CA GLU A 2 -7.40 17.39 32.70
C GLU A 2 -6.45 17.43 33.88
N THR A 3 -6.83 16.78 34.98
CA THR A 3 -5.88 16.48 36.06
C THR A 3 -4.93 15.37 35.62
N ILE A 4 -3.73 15.31 36.21
CA ILE A 4 -2.73 14.30 35.82
C ILE A 4 -3.25 12.91 36.17
N LEU A 5 -3.92 12.75 37.31
CA LEU A 5 -4.54 11.48 37.70
C LEU A 5 -5.67 11.04 36.76
N GLU A 6 -6.48 11.97 36.24
CA GLU A 6 -7.53 11.64 35.27
C GLU A 6 -6.93 11.30 33.90
N GLN A 7 -5.88 12.01 33.46
CA GLN A 7 -5.14 11.64 32.27
C GLN A 7 -4.53 10.24 32.40
N GLN A 8 -3.93 9.90 33.55
CA GLN A 8 -3.41 8.55 33.81
C GLN A 8 -4.52 7.50 33.78
N ARG A 9 -5.67 7.75 34.42
CA ARG A 9 -6.84 6.87 34.37
C ARG A 9 -7.32 6.66 32.93
N SER A 10 -7.42 7.75 32.16
CA SER A 10 -7.85 7.73 30.76
C SER A 10 -6.90 6.92 29.88
N TYR A 11 -5.58 7.10 30.00
CA TYR A 11 -4.61 6.30 29.25
C TYR A 11 -4.60 4.83 29.65
N HIS A 12 -4.84 4.49 30.92
CA HIS A 12 -5.03 3.09 31.33
C HIS A 12 -6.30 2.48 30.72
N GLU A 13 -7.41 3.22 30.73
CA GLU A 13 -8.64 2.79 30.06
C GLU A 13 -8.40 2.59 28.56
N GLU A 14 -7.77 3.54 27.89
CA GLU A 14 -7.44 3.47 26.46
C GLU A 14 -6.61 2.23 26.13
N ARG A 15 -5.59 1.93 26.94
CA ARG A 15 -4.76 0.73 26.78
C ARG A 15 -5.60 -0.55 26.90
N GLU A 16 -6.45 -0.65 27.91
CA GLU A 16 -7.31 -1.82 28.13
C GLU A 16 -8.30 -2.01 26.98
N ARG A 17 -8.98 -0.93 26.57
CA ARG A 17 -9.94 -0.96 25.46
C ARG A 17 -9.27 -1.30 24.14
N THR A 18 -8.08 -0.78 23.91
CA THR A 18 -7.29 -1.10 22.71
C THR A 18 -6.89 -2.57 22.71
N MET A 19 -6.45 -3.13 23.84
CA MET A 19 -6.19 -4.57 23.97
C MET A 19 -7.44 -5.42 23.69
N ASP A 20 -8.57 -5.07 24.29
CA ASP A 20 -9.85 -5.75 24.02
C ASP A 20 -10.23 -5.69 22.54
N ALA A 21 -10.06 -4.54 21.90
CA ALA A 21 -10.34 -4.37 20.47
C ALA A 21 -9.40 -5.22 19.61
N MET A 22 -8.10 -5.25 19.92
CA MET A 22 -7.12 -6.11 19.24
C MET A 22 -7.49 -7.59 19.38
N VAL A 23 -7.87 -8.04 20.58
CA VAL A 23 -8.29 -9.43 20.81
C VAL A 23 -9.55 -9.75 20.01
N LYS A 24 -10.55 -8.87 20.01
CA LYS A 24 -11.77 -9.04 19.19
C LYS A 24 -11.47 -9.11 17.70
N GLU A 25 -10.51 -8.32 17.22
CA GLU A 25 -10.09 -8.33 15.82
C GLU A 25 -9.39 -9.64 15.43
N ILE A 26 -8.52 -10.16 16.32
CA ILE A 26 -7.83 -11.45 16.11
C ILE A 26 -8.82 -12.61 16.14
N LEU A 27 -9.83 -12.57 17.02
CA LEU A 27 -10.86 -13.61 17.14
C LEU A 27 -11.88 -13.58 15.99
N HIS A 28 -12.00 -12.46 15.28
CA HIS A 28 -12.94 -12.33 14.19
C HIS A 28 -12.49 -13.17 12.98
N LYS A 29 -13.41 -13.93 12.40
CA LYS A 29 -13.13 -14.75 11.21
C LYS A 29 -13.06 -13.86 9.97
N LYS A 30 -11.85 -13.71 9.44
CA LYS A 30 -11.57 -12.97 8.20
C LYS A 30 -12.09 -13.76 6.99
N THR A 31 -12.75 -13.08 6.05
CA THR A 31 -13.30 -13.69 4.82
C THR A 31 -12.53 -13.17 3.60
N GLY A 32 -11.64 -14.00 3.06
CA GLY A 32 -10.84 -13.66 1.88
C GLY A 32 -9.56 -12.86 2.16
N HIS A 33 -8.79 -12.65 1.08
CA HIS A 33 -7.47 -12.01 1.14
C HIS A 33 -7.54 -10.53 1.50
N ARG A 34 -8.44 -9.78 0.85
CA ARG A 34 -8.63 -8.34 1.06
C ARG A 34 -8.96 -8.00 2.51
N GLU A 35 -9.90 -8.75 3.08
CA GLU A 35 -10.31 -8.55 4.47
C GLU A 35 -9.21 -8.95 5.45
N THR A 36 -8.38 -9.93 5.10
CA THR A 36 -7.22 -10.30 5.93
C THR A 36 -6.23 -9.16 6.03
N ILE A 37 -5.87 -8.52 4.92
CA ILE A 37 -4.98 -7.36 4.90
C ILE A 37 -5.59 -6.20 5.67
N ASN A 38 -6.87 -5.88 5.43
CA ASN A 38 -7.55 -4.80 6.13
C ASN A 38 -7.58 -5.02 7.64
N ALA A 39 -7.87 -6.24 8.09
CA ALA A 39 -7.84 -6.59 9.51
C ALA A 39 -6.44 -6.42 10.12
N ASP A 40 -5.38 -6.81 9.39
CA ASP A 40 -4.01 -6.66 9.86
C ASP A 40 -3.60 -5.18 9.97
N HIS A 41 -4.08 -4.31 9.07
CA HIS A 41 -3.90 -2.85 9.17
C HIS A 41 -4.68 -2.25 10.34
N ARG A 42 -5.94 -2.66 10.55
CA ARG A 42 -6.71 -2.25 11.73
C ARG A 42 -5.99 -2.64 13.02
N LEU A 43 -5.46 -3.86 13.06
CA LEU A 43 -4.68 -4.35 14.20
C LEU A 43 -3.39 -3.55 14.40
N LYS A 44 -2.70 -3.17 13.31
CA LYS A 44 -1.51 -2.30 13.38
C LYS A 44 -1.85 -0.93 13.96
N ASN A 45 -2.94 -0.32 13.52
CA ASN A 45 -3.39 0.98 14.03
C ASN A 45 -3.74 0.92 15.52
N LEU A 46 -4.44 -0.13 15.95
CA LEU A 46 -4.73 -0.38 17.36
C LEU A 46 -3.43 -0.58 18.16
N HIS A 47 -2.49 -1.38 17.64
CA HIS A 47 -1.21 -1.57 18.30
C HIS A 47 -0.42 -0.26 18.45
N ASP A 48 -0.38 0.58 17.42
CA ASP A 48 0.32 1.86 17.47
C ASP A 48 -0.32 2.82 18.48
N ARG A 49 -1.66 2.85 18.54
CA ARG A 49 -2.39 3.59 19.59
C ARG A 49 -2.07 3.07 21.00
N TYR A 50 -1.96 1.76 21.17
CA TYR A 50 -1.56 1.16 22.45
C TYR A 50 -0.13 1.56 22.83
N VAL A 51 0.81 1.55 21.88
CA VAL A 51 2.19 1.97 22.12
C VAL A 51 2.26 3.46 22.48
N GLU A 52 1.56 4.31 21.74
CA GLU A 52 1.54 5.75 21.98
C GLU A 52 0.96 6.09 23.36
N SER A 53 -0.21 5.54 23.70
CA SER A 53 -0.81 5.73 25.04
C SER A 53 0.10 5.21 26.15
N THR A 54 0.83 4.10 25.91
CA THR A 54 1.82 3.57 26.86
C THR A 54 3.02 4.50 27.04
N ILE A 55 3.54 5.10 25.97
CA ILE A 55 4.64 6.07 26.02
C ILE A 55 4.22 7.31 26.83
N ARG A 56 3.06 7.90 26.50
CA ARG A 56 2.54 9.08 27.21
C ARG A 56 2.29 8.78 28.69
N LEU A 57 1.69 7.62 28.99
CA LEU A 57 1.46 7.17 30.36
C LEU A 57 2.78 7.03 31.15
N LYS A 58 3.81 6.44 30.53
CA LYS A 58 5.14 6.31 31.13
C LYS A 58 5.72 7.69 31.45
N GLU A 59 5.64 8.65 30.54
CA GLU A 59 6.12 10.02 30.76
C GLU A 59 5.41 10.69 31.95
N LEU A 60 4.09 10.50 32.09
CA LEU A 60 3.34 11.00 33.24
C LEU A 60 3.73 10.32 34.57
N TYR A 61 4.21 9.08 34.54
CA TYR A 61 4.74 8.40 35.74
C TYR A 61 6.19 8.76 36.05
N GLU A 62 7.00 9.10 35.04
CA GLU A 62 8.37 9.60 35.24
C GLU A 62 8.38 10.93 36.00
N ASP A 63 7.29 11.72 35.92
CA ASP A 63 7.04 12.92 36.75
C ASP A 63 8.23 13.89 36.78
N LYS A 64 8.78 14.19 35.58
CA LYS A 64 9.99 15.03 35.44
C LYS A 64 9.80 16.46 35.95
N ASP A 65 8.57 16.96 35.92
CA ASP A 65 8.18 18.28 36.41
C ASP A 65 7.71 18.29 37.89
N GLY A 66 7.50 17.11 38.49
CA GLY A 66 7.05 16.94 39.87
C GLY A 66 5.56 17.25 40.09
N LEU A 67 4.82 17.59 39.04
CA LEU A 67 3.42 18.03 39.14
C LEU A 67 2.51 16.91 39.63
N ARG A 68 2.81 15.65 39.27
CA ARG A 68 2.03 14.51 39.76
C ARG A 68 2.18 14.35 41.26
N LYS A 69 3.40 14.47 41.78
CA LYS A 69 3.68 14.40 43.21
C LYS A 69 3.00 15.55 43.96
N GLU A 70 3.02 16.76 43.42
CA GLU A 70 2.32 17.92 43.98
C GLU A 70 0.81 17.69 44.03
N GLU A 71 0.22 17.17 42.95
CA GLU A 71 -1.21 16.87 42.89
C GLU A 71 -1.61 15.82 43.94
N ILE A 72 -0.84 14.74 44.06
CA ILE A 72 -1.06 13.69 45.07
C ILE A 72 -0.93 14.25 46.49
N ALA A 73 0.05 15.12 46.74
CA ALA A 73 0.25 15.76 48.03
C ALA A 73 -0.91 16.70 48.39
N ALA A 74 -1.45 17.44 47.41
CA ALA A 74 -2.63 18.28 47.60
C ALA A 74 -3.88 17.46 47.95
N LEU A 75 -4.00 16.26 47.38
CA LEU A 75 -5.10 15.32 47.65
C LEU A 75 -4.96 14.53 48.96
N SER A 76 -3.76 14.46 49.55
CA SER A 76 -3.49 13.67 50.77
C SER A 76 -2.99 14.53 51.95
N GLY A 77 -3.24 15.84 51.89
CA GLY A 77 -2.75 16.83 52.84
C GLY A 77 -3.79 17.26 53.89
N PRO A 78 -3.41 18.08 54.89
CA PRO A 78 -4.31 18.51 55.97
C PRO A 78 -5.57 19.29 55.49
N SER A 79 -5.55 19.80 54.27
CA SER A 79 -6.62 20.59 53.64
C SER A 79 -7.39 19.84 52.54
N GLU A 80 -7.41 18.51 52.58
CA GLU A 80 -8.14 17.60 51.67
C GLU A 80 -9.54 18.08 51.29
N PHE A 81 -10.37 18.43 52.30
CA PHE A 81 -11.74 18.85 52.06
C PHE A 81 -11.84 20.15 51.25
N ASN A 82 -10.95 21.12 51.52
CA ASN A 82 -10.96 22.40 50.81
C ASN A 82 -10.58 22.22 49.34
N GLU A 83 -9.57 21.40 49.07
CA GLU A 83 -9.14 21.06 47.72
C GLU A 83 -10.25 20.32 46.95
N PHE A 84 -10.91 19.35 47.58
CA PHE A 84 -12.05 18.64 47.01
C PHE A 84 -13.20 19.60 46.61
N TYR A 85 -13.60 20.49 47.53
CA TYR A 85 -14.67 21.45 47.24
C TYR A 85 -14.28 22.48 46.18
N ALA A 86 -13.00 22.87 46.10
CA ALA A 86 -12.49 23.73 45.04
C ALA A 86 -12.61 23.06 43.65
N ARG A 87 -12.15 21.81 43.52
CA ARG A 87 -12.28 21.03 42.28
C ARG A 87 -13.75 20.78 41.91
N LEU A 88 -14.59 20.42 42.88
CA LEU A 88 -16.02 20.23 42.67
C LEU A 88 -16.70 21.51 42.16
N LYS A 89 -16.33 22.67 42.71
CA LYS A 89 -16.84 23.97 42.25
C LYS A 89 -16.45 24.22 40.80
N GLN A 90 -15.20 23.95 40.41
CA GLN A 90 -14.74 24.08 39.03
C GLN A 90 -15.51 23.15 38.08
N ILE A 91 -15.75 21.88 38.46
CA ILE A 91 -16.56 20.93 37.67
C ILE A 91 -17.97 21.49 37.46
N LYS A 92 -18.62 21.95 38.54
CA LYS A 92 -19.98 22.53 38.47
C LYS A 92 -20.03 23.79 37.59
N GLU A 93 -18.99 24.63 37.62
CA GLU A 93 -18.89 25.80 36.76
C GLU A 93 -18.67 25.42 35.29
N PHE A 94 -17.87 24.39 35.02
CA PHE A 94 -17.65 23.86 33.68
C PHE A 94 -18.96 23.36 33.05
N HIS A 95 -19.71 22.50 33.74
CA HIS A 95 -21.01 22.01 33.25
C HIS A 95 -22.07 23.11 33.14
N ARG A 96 -21.99 24.15 33.98
CA ARG A 96 -22.88 25.32 33.83
C ARG A 96 -22.57 26.11 32.56
N LYS A 97 -21.29 26.22 32.17
CA LYS A 97 -20.85 26.89 30.93
C LYS A 97 -21.14 26.06 29.69
N HIS A 98 -21.11 24.74 29.79
CA HIS A 98 -21.32 23.81 28.68
C HIS A 98 -22.53 22.88 28.93
N PRO A 99 -23.76 23.42 28.99
CA PRO A 99 -24.95 22.63 29.35
C PRO A 99 -25.36 21.61 28.28
N ASN A 100 -24.91 21.79 27.04
CA ASN A 100 -25.24 20.93 25.90
C ASN A 100 -24.08 20.02 25.47
N GLU A 101 -22.96 20.03 26.20
CA GLU A 101 -21.82 19.18 25.90
C GLU A 101 -22.11 17.76 26.39
N ILE A 102 -22.23 16.83 25.43
CA ILE A 102 -22.45 15.41 25.71
C ILE A 102 -21.09 14.78 25.97
N CYS A 103 -20.90 14.23 27.18
CA CYS A 103 -19.74 13.41 27.46
C CYS A 103 -19.91 12.08 26.72
N VAL A 104 -19.08 11.85 25.69
CA VAL A 104 -19.03 10.58 24.96
C VAL A 104 -17.98 9.69 25.63
N PRO A 105 -18.37 8.57 26.25
CA PRO A 105 -17.40 7.63 26.81
C PRO A 105 -16.48 7.08 25.73
N MET A 106 -15.22 6.84 26.09
CA MET A 106 -14.23 6.25 25.20
C MET A 106 -14.70 4.90 24.62
N SER A 107 -15.54 4.16 25.34
CA SER A 107 -16.12 2.89 24.86
C SER A 107 -16.94 3.05 23.57
N VAL A 108 -17.57 4.20 23.34
CA VAL A 108 -18.41 4.44 22.15
C VAL A 108 -17.58 4.35 20.87
N GLU A 109 -16.36 4.91 20.88
CA GLU A 109 -15.44 4.86 19.75
C GLU A 109 -15.08 3.40 19.40
N PHE A 110 -14.78 2.57 20.39
CA PHE A 110 -14.46 1.15 20.18
C PHE A 110 -15.67 0.31 19.76
N GLU A 111 -16.88 0.69 20.19
CA GLU A 111 -18.13 0.08 19.70
C GLU A 111 -18.40 0.45 18.25
N GLU A 112 -18.12 1.69 17.84
CA GLU A 112 -18.23 2.13 16.45
C GLU A 112 -17.21 1.40 15.56
N LEU A 113 -15.97 1.24 16.01
CA LEU A 113 -14.96 0.42 15.30
C LEU A 113 -15.44 -1.03 15.11
N ALA A 114 -16.08 -1.63 16.12
CA ALA A 114 -16.64 -2.97 16.01
C ALA A 114 -17.81 -3.05 15.01
N LYS A 115 -18.68 -2.03 14.99
CA LYS A 115 -19.80 -1.94 14.03
C LYS A 115 -19.31 -1.76 12.60
N LEU A 116 -18.29 -0.94 12.37
CA LEU A 116 -17.70 -0.72 11.05
C LEU A 116 -17.13 -2.02 10.47
N ARG A 117 -16.47 -2.83 11.30
CA ARG A 117 -16.02 -4.18 10.90
C ARG A 117 -17.19 -5.09 10.52
N GLU A 118 -18.27 -5.08 11.29
CA GLU A 118 -19.43 -5.96 11.09
C GLU A 118 -20.33 -5.55 9.92
N ASN A 119 -20.21 -4.31 9.45
CA ASN A 119 -20.95 -3.80 8.30
C ASN A 119 -20.00 -3.21 7.23
N PRO A 120 -19.30 -4.06 6.46
CA PRO A 120 -18.34 -3.63 5.44
C PRO A 120 -18.96 -2.91 4.24
N ALA A 121 -20.30 -2.78 4.20
CA ALA A 121 -21.03 -2.15 3.10
C ALA A 121 -20.81 -0.63 3.03
N GLU A 122 -20.27 -0.02 4.09
CA GLU A 122 -19.83 1.36 4.05
C GLU A 122 -18.31 1.42 3.81
N ASP A 123 -17.94 2.09 2.73
CA ASP A 123 -16.60 2.31 2.17
C ASP A 123 -15.66 3.16 3.09
N PHE A 124 -15.87 3.12 4.42
CA PHE A 124 -15.20 3.96 5.42
C PHE A 124 -13.91 3.35 5.99
N THR A 125 -13.56 2.11 5.65
CA THR A 125 -12.20 1.61 5.96
C THR A 125 -11.24 2.27 4.99
N THR A 126 -10.31 3.10 5.49
CA THR A 126 -9.23 3.69 4.68
C THR A 126 -8.60 2.59 3.82
N PRO A 127 -8.87 2.57 2.49
CA PRO A 127 -8.38 1.49 1.66
C PRO A 127 -6.86 1.54 1.69
N VAL A 128 -6.25 0.38 1.88
CA VAL A 128 -4.79 0.26 1.71
C VAL A 128 -4.52 0.50 0.23
N GLU A 129 -3.71 1.50 -0.08
CA GLU A 129 -3.42 1.89 -1.46
C GLU A 129 -2.58 0.80 -2.16
N PHE A 130 -3.23 -0.03 -2.96
CA PHE A 130 -2.55 -0.94 -3.90
C PHE A 130 -2.83 -0.48 -5.32
N THR A 131 -1.90 -0.75 -6.23
CA THR A 131 -2.20 -0.60 -7.66
C THR A 131 -3.12 -1.72 -8.12
N ASP A 132 -3.85 -1.49 -9.22
CA ASP A 132 -4.73 -2.52 -9.79
C ASP A 132 -3.94 -3.77 -10.19
N GLU A 133 -2.70 -3.61 -10.68
CA GLU A 133 -1.81 -4.70 -11.06
C GLU A 133 -1.28 -5.49 -9.85
N GLU A 134 -1.22 -4.89 -8.66
CA GLU A 134 -0.85 -5.57 -7.41
C GLU A 134 -1.98 -6.48 -6.88
N GLY A 135 -3.22 -6.30 -7.36
CA GLY A 135 -4.34 -7.14 -6.97
C GLY A 135 -4.59 -7.19 -5.46
N TYR A 136 -4.48 -6.03 -4.79
CA TYR A 136 -4.57 -5.89 -3.33
C TYR A 136 -3.53 -6.73 -2.55
N GLY A 137 -2.31 -6.84 -3.09
CA GLY A 137 -1.19 -7.56 -2.45
C GLY A 137 -1.00 -9.00 -2.91
N LYS A 138 -1.82 -9.49 -3.85
CA LYS A 138 -1.65 -10.82 -4.47
C LYS A 138 -0.46 -10.90 -5.41
N TYR A 139 -0.15 -9.81 -6.10
CA TYR A 139 0.89 -9.74 -7.11
C TYR A 139 1.84 -8.57 -6.85
N LEU A 140 3.02 -8.62 -7.46
CA LEU A 140 4.00 -7.55 -7.45
C LEU A 140 3.94 -6.80 -8.78
N ASP A 141 3.83 -5.48 -8.73
CA ASP A 141 4.03 -4.62 -9.89
C ASP A 141 5.51 -4.18 -9.96
N LEU A 142 6.30 -4.97 -10.68
CA LEU A 142 7.71 -4.67 -10.92
C LEU A 142 7.99 -4.03 -12.28
N HIS A 143 6.97 -3.48 -12.98
CA HIS A 143 7.17 -2.95 -14.33
C HIS A 143 8.12 -1.75 -14.35
N GLU A 144 7.97 -0.81 -13.40
CA GLU A 144 8.87 0.35 -13.29
C GLU A 144 10.32 -0.09 -12.98
N CYS A 145 10.48 -1.13 -12.16
CA CYS A 145 11.78 -1.70 -11.84
C CYS A 145 12.41 -2.38 -13.07
N TYR A 146 11.61 -3.11 -13.84
CA TYR A 146 12.03 -3.75 -15.08
C TYR A 146 12.52 -2.73 -16.12
N GLU A 147 11.77 -1.64 -16.33
CA GLU A 147 12.18 -0.57 -17.24
C GLU A 147 13.54 0.03 -16.85
N LYS A 148 13.78 0.23 -15.55
CA LYS A 148 15.09 0.70 -15.07
C LYS A 148 16.18 -0.34 -15.26
N TYR A 149 15.87 -1.62 -15.09
CA TYR A 149 16.82 -2.72 -15.29
C TYR A 149 17.29 -2.83 -16.75
N ILE A 150 16.36 -2.83 -17.71
CA ILE A 150 16.70 -2.93 -19.15
C ILE A 150 17.50 -1.73 -19.67
N ASN A 151 17.39 -0.59 -18.98
CA ASN A 151 18.12 0.63 -19.30
C ASN A 151 19.54 0.65 -18.71
N LEU A 152 19.93 -0.35 -17.89
CA LEU A 152 21.28 -0.45 -17.36
C LEU A 152 22.29 -0.79 -18.46
N LYS A 153 23.40 -0.04 -18.48
CA LYS A 153 24.42 -0.16 -19.53
C LYS A 153 25.22 -1.47 -19.44
N GLY A 154 25.08 -2.31 -20.46
CA GLY A 154 25.86 -3.54 -20.62
C GLY A 154 25.37 -4.70 -19.77
N ILE A 155 24.07 -4.69 -19.45
CA ILE A 155 23.31 -5.85 -18.99
C ILE A 155 22.55 -6.43 -20.19
N GLU A 156 22.37 -7.74 -20.22
CA GLU A 156 21.60 -8.42 -21.26
C GLU A 156 20.11 -8.05 -21.14
N LYS A 157 19.47 -7.78 -22.28
CA LYS A 157 18.05 -7.47 -22.31
C LYS A 157 17.25 -8.76 -22.18
N VAL A 158 16.53 -8.88 -21.07
CA VAL A 158 15.63 -10.00 -20.79
C VAL A 158 14.18 -9.54 -20.92
N ASP A 159 13.26 -10.46 -21.16
CA ASP A 159 11.83 -10.21 -21.09
C ASP A 159 11.37 -10.10 -19.62
N TYR A 160 10.13 -9.63 -19.43
CA TYR A 160 9.61 -9.36 -18.09
C TYR A 160 9.51 -10.62 -17.21
N ILE A 161 9.12 -11.76 -17.78
CA ILE A 161 8.98 -13.02 -17.02
C ILE A 161 10.34 -13.50 -16.53
N THR A 162 11.36 -13.45 -17.39
CA THR A 162 12.74 -13.76 -16.99
C THR A 162 13.22 -12.79 -15.93
N TYR A 163 12.96 -11.48 -16.06
CA TYR A 163 13.28 -10.48 -15.04
C TYR A 163 12.66 -10.80 -13.68
N LEU A 164 11.37 -11.13 -13.63
CA LEU A 164 10.70 -11.57 -12.40
C LEU A 164 11.39 -12.79 -11.77
N SER A 165 12.00 -13.65 -12.58
CA SER A 165 12.73 -14.85 -12.12
C SER A 165 14.17 -14.59 -11.70
N ILE A 166 14.73 -13.41 -11.96
CA ILE A 166 16.15 -13.10 -11.65
C ILE A 166 16.38 -11.76 -10.95
N PHE A 167 15.34 -10.98 -10.60
CA PHE A 167 15.52 -9.64 -10.02
C PHE A 167 16.31 -9.65 -8.71
N ASP A 168 16.31 -10.77 -8.00
CA ASP A 168 17.06 -11.05 -6.77
C ASP A 168 18.38 -11.79 -7.02
N HIS A 169 18.75 -12.10 -8.26
CA HIS A 169 20.05 -12.67 -8.63
C HIS A 169 21.09 -11.56 -8.88
N LEU A 170 21.20 -10.63 -7.92
CA LEU A 170 22.09 -9.47 -8.02
C LEU A 170 23.59 -9.84 -7.97
N PHE A 171 23.89 -11.09 -7.61
CA PHE A 171 25.23 -11.66 -7.63
C PHE A 171 25.73 -12.00 -9.04
N ASP A 172 24.83 -12.18 -10.02
CA ASP A 172 25.18 -12.45 -11.42
C ASP A 172 25.66 -11.18 -12.14
N ILE A 173 25.32 -10.00 -11.61
CA ILE A 173 25.70 -8.71 -12.18
C ILE A 173 27.19 -8.43 -11.89
N PRO A 174 28.05 -8.27 -12.92
CA PRO A 174 29.47 -8.02 -12.71
C PRO A 174 29.73 -6.74 -11.91
N ARG A 175 30.76 -6.76 -11.07
CA ARG A 175 31.12 -5.63 -10.19
C ARG A 175 31.37 -4.34 -10.97
N GLU A 176 31.92 -4.42 -12.17
CA GLU A 176 32.21 -3.31 -13.07
C GLU A 176 30.93 -2.59 -13.55
N ARG A 177 29.79 -3.30 -13.54
CA ARG A 177 28.47 -2.80 -13.93
C ARG A 177 27.70 -2.19 -12.77
N LYS A 178 28.13 -2.41 -11.51
CA LYS A 178 27.52 -1.86 -10.29
C LYS A 178 27.88 -0.38 -10.08
N ASN A 179 27.55 0.45 -11.06
CA ASN A 179 27.80 1.89 -11.09
C ASN A 179 26.69 2.69 -10.38
N SER A 180 26.67 4.01 -10.57
CA SER A 180 25.64 4.89 -10.00
C SER A 180 24.22 4.63 -10.52
N GLU A 181 24.07 4.26 -11.80
CA GLU A 181 22.78 3.92 -12.41
C GLU A 181 22.22 2.65 -11.78
N TYR A 182 23.05 1.62 -11.61
CA TYR A 182 22.69 0.39 -10.90
C TYR A 182 22.30 0.65 -9.44
N ARG A 183 23.09 1.49 -8.74
CA ARG A 183 22.77 1.91 -7.36
C ARG A 183 21.42 2.62 -7.27
N ASN A 184 20.99 3.32 -8.32
CA ASN A 184 19.67 3.94 -8.37
C ASN A 184 18.57 2.90 -8.60
N TYR A 185 18.76 2.01 -9.58
CA TYR A 185 17.85 0.89 -9.85
C TYR A 185 17.56 0.06 -8.58
N ILE A 186 18.62 -0.39 -7.90
CA ILE A 186 18.45 -1.25 -6.73
C ILE A 186 17.82 -0.53 -5.54
N ARG A 187 17.99 0.80 -5.44
CA ARG A 187 17.26 1.61 -4.46
C ARG A 187 15.78 1.64 -4.75
N VAL A 188 15.40 1.87 -6.01
CA VAL A 188 13.99 1.88 -6.40
C VAL A 188 13.36 0.52 -6.09
N LEU A 189 14.04 -0.57 -6.48
CA LEU A 189 13.59 -1.93 -6.18
C LEU A 189 13.42 -2.16 -4.68
N LEU A 190 14.42 -1.77 -3.87
CA LEU A 190 14.33 -1.91 -2.41
C LEU A 190 13.17 -1.09 -1.83
N THR A 191 13.02 0.17 -2.26
CA THR A 191 11.94 1.04 -1.79
C THR A 191 10.58 0.42 -2.10
N TYR A 192 10.39 -0.05 -3.34
CA TYR A 192 9.16 -0.72 -3.76
C TYR A 192 8.88 -1.96 -2.89
N LEU A 193 9.85 -2.87 -2.76
CA LEU A 193 9.68 -4.09 -1.97
C LEU A 193 9.38 -3.81 -0.49
N LYS A 194 10.03 -2.79 0.10
CA LYS A 194 9.76 -2.37 1.48
C LYS A 194 8.34 -1.86 1.65
N ASP A 195 7.92 -0.98 0.75
CA ASP A 195 6.61 -0.36 0.77
C ASP A 195 5.51 -1.41 0.55
N PHE A 196 5.68 -2.29 -0.44
CA PHE A 196 4.81 -3.42 -0.69
C PHE A 196 4.67 -4.34 0.53
N VAL A 197 5.79 -4.71 1.18
CA VAL A 197 5.74 -5.55 2.39
C VAL A 197 5.07 -4.83 3.56
N ASN A 198 5.21 -3.51 3.70
CA ASN A 198 4.47 -2.74 4.72
C ASN A 198 2.96 -2.82 4.48
N ARG A 199 2.53 -2.77 3.21
CA ARG A 199 1.11 -2.87 2.86
C ARG A 199 0.56 -4.28 3.05
N VAL A 200 1.30 -5.33 2.67
CA VAL A 200 0.80 -6.72 2.75
C VAL A 200 0.96 -7.33 4.14
N LYS A 201 1.98 -6.92 4.90
CA LYS A 201 2.31 -7.46 6.24
C LYS A 201 2.59 -6.33 7.24
N PRO A 202 1.60 -5.48 7.56
CA PRO A 202 1.79 -4.30 8.43
C PRO A 202 2.22 -4.65 9.86
N LEU A 203 1.93 -5.87 10.31
CA LEU A 203 2.29 -6.38 11.64
C LEU A 203 3.73 -6.89 11.74
N GLN A 204 4.44 -7.02 10.62
CA GLN A 204 5.83 -7.47 10.61
C GLN A 204 6.76 -6.30 10.97
N ASP A 205 7.64 -6.50 11.96
CA ASP A 205 8.63 -5.48 12.33
C ASP A 205 9.73 -5.38 11.27
N GLN A 206 9.53 -4.45 10.32
CA GLN A 206 10.51 -4.18 9.28
C GLN A 206 11.84 -3.65 9.82
N ALA A 207 11.84 -2.93 10.95
CA ALA A 207 13.07 -2.40 11.52
C ALA A 207 13.95 -3.54 12.02
N GLN A 208 13.35 -4.53 12.69
CA GLN A 208 14.02 -5.74 13.10
C GLN A 208 14.55 -6.55 11.91
N GLU A 209 13.74 -6.71 10.86
CA GLU A 209 14.13 -7.43 9.64
C GLU A 209 15.33 -6.79 8.93
N MET A 210 15.31 -5.46 8.79
CA MET A 210 16.42 -4.70 8.21
C MET A 210 17.67 -4.77 9.09
N ALA A 211 17.53 -4.68 10.41
CA ALA A 211 18.65 -4.79 11.34
C ALA A 211 19.29 -6.18 11.27
N ALA A 212 18.48 -7.24 11.21
CA ALA A 212 18.96 -8.61 11.05
C ALA A 212 19.71 -8.80 9.71
N ALA A 213 19.13 -8.31 8.61
CA ALA A 213 19.79 -8.35 7.30
C ALA A 213 21.12 -7.58 7.29
N HIS A 214 21.18 -6.43 7.96
CA HIS A 214 22.41 -5.63 8.07
C HIS A 214 23.49 -6.31 8.93
N GLN A 215 23.11 -6.92 10.05
CA GLN A 215 24.04 -7.66 10.89
C GLN A 215 24.62 -8.88 10.16
N GLU A 216 23.79 -9.62 9.44
CA GLU A 216 24.23 -10.76 8.63
C GLU A 216 25.14 -10.30 7.47
N PHE A 217 24.78 -9.20 6.82
CA PHE A 217 25.64 -8.56 5.83
C PHE A 217 27.02 -8.21 6.38
N ILE A 218 27.11 -7.58 7.57
CA ILE A 218 28.39 -7.22 8.17
C ILE A 218 29.25 -8.47 8.36
N LYS A 219 28.68 -9.54 8.92
CA LYS A 219 29.41 -10.81 9.14
C LYS A 219 29.93 -11.39 7.82
N GLN A 220 29.09 -11.47 6.80
CA GLN A 220 29.46 -11.99 5.48
C GLN A 220 30.48 -11.09 4.77
N TRP A 221 30.36 -9.77 4.93
CA TRP A 221 31.27 -8.80 4.34
C TRP A 221 32.67 -8.89 4.96
N GLU A 222 32.75 -8.99 6.28
CA GLU A 222 34.02 -9.17 7.01
C GLU A 222 34.68 -10.51 6.68
N ALA A 223 33.88 -11.59 6.62
CA ALA A 223 34.32 -12.90 6.16
C ALA A 223 34.76 -12.88 4.67
N GLY A 224 34.20 -11.99 3.86
CA GLY A 224 34.42 -11.93 2.41
C GLY A 224 33.67 -13.00 1.63
N THR A 225 32.56 -13.49 2.19
CA THR A 225 31.69 -14.52 1.63
C THR A 225 30.42 -13.93 1.03
N PHE A 226 30.26 -12.59 1.03
CA PHE A 226 29.06 -11.94 0.53
C PHE A 226 28.90 -12.14 -1.00
N PRO A 227 27.75 -12.68 -1.47
CA PRO A 227 27.53 -12.99 -2.89
C PRO A 227 27.68 -11.78 -3.82
N GLY A 228 28.30 -11.98 -4.99
CA GLY A 228 28.54 -10.91 -5.96
C GLY A 228 29.65 -9.91 -5.60
N TRP A 229 30.32 -10.09 -4.45
CA TRP A 229 31.42 -9.27 -3.99
C TRP A 229 32.59 -10.13 -3.47
N PRO A 230 33.22 -10.94 -4.34
CA PRO A 230 34.39 -11.72 -3.92
C PRO A 230 35.49 -10.79 -3.43
N LYS A 231 36.19 -11.18 -2.35
CA LYS A 231 37.44 -10.51 -1.97
C LYS A 231 38.36 -10.53 -3.17
N GLU A 232 38.90 -9.38 -3.55
CA GLU A 232 39.98 -9.33 -4.55
C GLU A 232 41.10 -10.24 -4.04
N THR A 233 41.24 -11.43 -4.63
CA THR A 233 42.47 -12.23 -4.60
C THR A 233 43.50 -11.53 -5.46
N GLY A 234 43.76 -10.25 -5.18
CA GLY A 234 44.88 -9.53 -5.70
C GLY A 234 46.11 -10.14 -5.07
N GLY A 235 46.74 -11.09 -5.77
CA GLY A 235 47.98 -11.70 -5.33
C GLY A 235 48.93 -10.62 -4.82
N ALA A 236 49.51 -10.85 -3.64
CA ALA A 236 50.45 -9.94 -2.99
C ALA A 236 51.59 -9.44 -3.92
N LEU A 237 51.81 -10.11 -5.05
CA LEU A 237 52.77 -9.75 -6.10
C LEU A 237 52.43 -8.49 -6.93
N THR A 238 51.17 -8.06 -7.07
CA THR A 238 50.85 -6.94 -7.99
C THR A 238 50.99 -5.55 -7.35
N ASN A 239 50.91 -5.47 -6.02
CA ASN A 239 50.97 -4.19 -5.29
C ASN A 239 52.34 -3.89 -4.68
N VAL A 240 53.21 -4.89 -4.50
CA VAL A 240 54.53 -4.73 -3.87
C VAL A 240 55.65 -4.58 -4.92
N GLY A 241 55.40 -4.94 -6.18
CA GLY A 241 56.47 -4.99 -7.19
C GLY A 241 57.53 -6.04 -6.86
N ALA A 242 58.43 -6.32 -7.80
CA ALA A 242 59.55 -7.23 -7.59
C ALA A 242 60.86 -6.43 -7.59
N HIS A 243 61.71 -6.62 -6.58
CA HIS A 243 63.01 -5.96 -6.51
C HIS A 243 63.87 -6.42 -7.69
N LEU A 244 64.42 -5.46 -8.44
CA LEU A 244 65.35 -5.72 -9.54
C LEU A 244 66.75 -5.31 -9.08
N ASP A 245 67.72 -6.20 -9.19
CA ASP A 245 69.10 -5.84 -8.94
C ASP A 245 69.64 -5.01 -10.11
N LEU A 246 69.97 -3.75 -9.84
CA LEU A 246 70.48 -2.80 -10.83
C LEU A 246 72.00 -2.92 -11.02
N SER A 247 72.71 -3.68 -10.18
CA SER A 247 74.16 -3.85 -10.25
C SER A 247 74.61 -4.44 -11.60
N ALA A 248 73.80 -5.37 -12.13
CA ALA A 248 74.05 -6.12 -13.37
C ALA A 248 73.87 -5.31 -14.67
N PHE A 249 73.29 -4.10 -14.62
CA PHE A 249 72.98 -3.30 -15.81
C PHE A 249 73.95 -2.13 -15.96
N SER A 250 74.55 -1.98 -17.14
CA SER A 250 75.56 -0.95 -17.41
C SER A 250 74.95 0.38 -17.90
N SER A 251 73.74 0.35 -18.45
CA SER A 251 73.03 1.52 -18.96
C SER A 251 71.50 1.41 -18.81
N TRP A 252 70.78 2.52 -19.03
CA TRP A 252 69.31 2.52 -18.96
C TRP A 252 68.67 1.87 -20.19
N GLU A 253 69.36 1.83 -21.33
CA GLU A 253 68.94 1.14 -22.56
C GLU A 253 68.84 -0.38 -22.34
N GLU A 254 69.73 -0.98 -21.53
CA GLU A 254 69.63 -2.38 -21.15
C GLU A 254 68.40 -2.66 -20.27
N LEU A 255 68.03 -1.72 -19.39
CA LEU A 255 66.80 -1.81 -18.59
C LEU A 255 65.55 -1.65 -19.44
N ALA A 256 65.59 -0.78 -20.46
CA ALA A 256 64.51 -0.61 -21.44
C ALA A 256 64.17 -1.92 -22.15
N SER A 257 65.17 -2.77 -22.43
CA SER A 257 64.99 -4.08 -23.07
C SER A 257 64.18 -5.08 -22.23
N LEU A 258 64.06 -4.88 -20.91
CA LEU A 258 63.27 -5.74 -20.01
C LEU A 258 61.75 -5.56 -20.17
N GLY A 259 61.32 -4.52 -20.89
CA GLY A 259 59.92 -4.26 -21.19
C GLY A 259 59.16 -3.52 -20.08
N LEU A 260 57.98 -3.02 -20.46
CA LEU A 260 57.14 -2.14 -19.64
C LEU A 260 56.71 -2.77 -18.31
N ASP A 261 56.38 -4.06 -18.29
CA ASP A 261 55.85 -4.72 -17.11
C ASP A 261 56.92 -4.95 -16.03
N ARG A 262 58.15 -5.32 -16.44
CA ARG A 262 59.28 -5.53 -15.52
C ARG A 262 59.73 -4.20 -14.90
N LEU A 263 59.82 -3.14 -15.71
CA LEU A 263 60.16 -1.80 -15.26
C LEU A 263 59.09 -1.23 -14.30
N LYS A 264 57.81 -1.43 -14.62
CA LYS A 264 56.70 -1.01 -13.75
C LYS A 264 56.76 -1.74 -12.40
N SER A 265 57.02 -3.05 -12.42
CA SER A 265 57.17 -3.86 -11.20
C SER A 265 58.33 -3.39 -10.32
N ALA A 266 59.50 -3.12 -10.90
CA ALA A 266 60.67 -2.64 -10.17
C ALA A 266 60.49 -1.20 -9.62
N LEU A 267 59.85 -0.30 -10.38
CA LEU A 267 59.52 1.05 -9.92
C LEU A 267 58.51 1.03 -8.76
N MET A 268 57.53 0.12 -8.80
CA MET A 268 56.58 -0.07 -7.69
C MET A 268 57.26 -0.61 -6.43
N ALA A 269 58.22 -1.53 -6.56
CA ALA A 269 59.00 -2.06 -5.44
C ALA A 269 59.81 -0.97 -4.71
N LEU A 270 60.22 0.07 -5.42
CA LEU A 270 60.94 1.23 -4.86
C LEU A 270 60.02 2.42 -4.51
N GLY A 271 58.70 2.29 -4.69
CA GLY A 271 57.74 3.36 -4.38
C GLY A 271 57.80 4.58 -5.32
N LEU A 272 58.35 4.41 -6.52
CA LEU A 272 58.58 5.48 -7.50
C LEU A 272 57.40 5.63 -8.47
N LYS A 273 57.31 6.80 -9.11
CA LYS A 273 56.31 7.06 -10.16
C LYS A 273 56.49 6.09 -11.34
N CYS A 274 55.40 5.45 -11.74
CA CYS A 274 55.36 4.47 -12.83
C CYS A 274 54.82 5.03 -14.16
N GLY A 275 54.56 6.33 -14.26
CA GLY A 275 54.10 7.00 -15.49
C GLY A 275 55.23 7.34 -16.44
N GLY A 276 54.90 7.63 -17.69
CA GLY A 276 55.86 7.98 -18.75
C GLY A 276 56.13 6.88 -19.77
N THR A 277 56.96 7.19 -20.75
CA THR A 277 57.43 6.26 -21.81
C THR A 277 58.31 5.16 -21.21
N LEU A 278 58.56 4.10 -21.98
CA LEU A 278 59.42 2.98 -21.57
C LEU A 278 60.84 3.48 -21.20
N GLU A 279 61.36 4.44 -21.95
CA GLU A 279 62.67 5.08 -21.74
C GLU A 279 62.70 5.89 -20.45
N GLU A 280 61.69 6.74 -20.21
CA GLU A 280 61.57 7.54 -18.99
C GLU A 280 61.47 6.68 -17.72
N ARG A 281 60.85 5.50 -17.82
CA ARG A 281 60.76 4.53 -16.72
C ARG A 281 62.10 3.86 -16.47
N ALA A 282 62.81 3.46 -17.53
CA ALA A 282 64.13 2.86 -17.43
C ALA A 282 65.17 3.84 -16.86
N GLN A 283 65.17 5.10 -17.33
CA GLN A 283 66.04 6.17 -16.81
C GLN A 283 65.75 6.46 -15.33
N ARG A 284 64.47 6.53 -14.93
CA ARG A 284 64.07 6.74 -13.54
C ARG A 284 64.50 5.59 -12.64
N LEU A 285 64.37 4.34 -13.10
CA LEU A 285 64.82 3.18 -12.36
C LEU A 285 66.37 3.17 -12.25
N PHE A 286 67.08 3.43 -13.35
CA PHE A 286 68.54 3.50 -13.39
C PHE A 286 69.11 4.60 -12.49
N SER A 287 68.44 5.76 -12.40
CA SER A 287 68.88 6.87 -11.52
C SER A 287 68.91 6.52 -10.03
N THR A 288 68.31 5.40 -9.63
CA THR A 288 68.36 4.90 -8.25
C THR A 288 69.54 3.96 -7.97
N LYS A 289 70.30 3.58 -9.01
CA LYS A 289 71.47 2.72 -8.89
C LYS A 289 72.55 3.41 -8.05
N GLY A 290 72.87 2.84 -6.89
CA GLY A 290 73.93 3.33 -6.00
C GLY A 290 73.56 4.55 -5.14
N GLN A 291 72.29 4.98 -5.13
CA GLN A 291 71.83 6.07 -4.26
C GLN A 291 71.20 5.54 -2.96
N THR A 292 71.65 6.06 -1.82
CA THR A 292 71.10 5.77 -0.48
C THR A 292 69.91 6.67 -0.09
N SER A 293 69.67 7.75 -0.83
CA SER A 293 68.62 8.75 -0.57
C SER A 293 67.90 9.10 -1.86
N LEU A 294 66.61 8.73 -1.97
CA LEU A 294 65.78 9.01 -3.14
C LEU A 294 65.21 10.43 -3.12
N ASP A 295 65.20 11.10 -4.27
CA ASP A 295 64.57 12.41 -4.44
C ASP A 295 63.06 12.34 -4.19
N LYS A 296 62.56 13.17 -3.27
CA LYS A 296 61.13 13.30 -2.92
C LYS A 296 60.25 13.65 -4.11
N SER A 297 60.80 14.23 -5.19
CA SER A 297 60.07 14.54 -6.42
C SER A 297 59.69 13.28 -7.24
N LEU A 298 60.46 12.20 -7.11
CA LEU A 298 60.31 10.94 -7.86
C LEU A 298 59.40 9.93 -7.17
N VAL A 299 59.18 10.10 -5.86
CA VAL A 299 58.29 9.26 -5.04
C VAL A 299 56.83 9.46 -5.45
N ALA A 300 56.08 8.35 -5.55
CA ALA A 300 54.66 8.40 -5.85
C ALA A 300 53.89 9.05 -4.68
N LYS A 301 53.02 10.04 -4.97
CA LYS A 301 52.15 10.65 -3.94
C LYS A 301 51.15 9.59 -3.43
N LYS A 302 50.98 9.46 -2.10
CA LYS A 302 50.01 8.57 -1.41
C LYS A 302 48.51 8.88 -1.68
N GLY A 303 48.17 9.60 -2.75
CA GLY A 303 46.78 9.97 -3.09
C GLY A 303 45.89 8.79 -3.52
N GLY A 304 46.48 7.67 -3.95
CA GLY A 304 45.73 6.48 -4.38
C GLY A 304 44.92 5.80 -3.26
N ASN A 305 45.36 5.90 -2.00
CA ASN A 305 44.67 5.25 -0.87
C ASN A 305 43.30 5.88 -0.56
N LYS A 306 43.16 7.20 -0.71
CA LYS A 306 41.88 7.89 -0.44
C LYS A 306 40.82 7.57 -1.50
N ALA A 307 41.22 7.48 -2.77
CA ALA A 307 40.34 7.09 -3.87
C ALA A 307 39.92 5.61 -3.79
N LYS A 308 40.85 4.71 -3.46
CA LYS A 308 40.54 3.29 -3.21
C LYS A 308 39.60 3.11 -2.01
N ALA A 309 39.85 3.79 -0.89
CA ALA A 309 38.97 3.74 0.28
C ALA A 309 37.55 4.27 -0.02
N SER A 310 37.44 5.38 -0.76
CA SER A 310 36.13 5.92 -1.17
C SER A 310 35.38 4.97 -2.11
N THR A 311 36.09 4.30 -3.02
CA THR A 311 35.48 3.31 -3.93
C THR A 311 35.03 2.07 -3.18
N GLN A 312 35.84 1.59 -2.23
CA GLN A 312 35.49 0.44 -1.40
C GLN A 312 34.31 0.73 -0.47
N GLN A 313 34.19 1.96 0.04
CA GLN A 313 33.00 2.38 0.79
C GLN A 313 31.76 2.38 -0.11
N ARG A 314 31.83 2.93 -1.33
CA ARG A 314 30.72 2.90 -2.28
C ARG A 314 30.26 1.48 -2.61
N HIS A 315 31.21 0.56 -2.79
CA HIS A 315 30.91 -0.85 -3.00
C HIS A 315 30.22 -1.48 -1.79
N LYS A 316 30.71 -1.20 -0.57
CA LYS A 316 30.08 -1.64 0.68
C LYS A 316 28.65 -1.12 0.79
N ASP A 317 28.41 0.14 0.43
CA ASP A 317 27.07 0.74 0.46
C ASP A 317 26.10 0.07 -0.53
N ILE A 318 26.58 -0.30 -1.73
CA ILE A 318 25.75 -1.02 -2.71
C ILE A 318 25.46 -2.44 -2.21
N ALA A 319 26.47 -3.15 -1.73
CA ALA A 319 26.32 -4.51 -1.19
C ALA A 319 25.36 -4.55 0.01
N ALA A 320 25.38 -3.51 0.87
CA ALA A 320 24.45 -3.39 1.98
C ALA A 320 22.98 -3.23 1.52
N ILE A 321 22.75 -2.57 0.38
CA ILE A 321 21.41 -2.46 -0.22
C ILE A 321 21.01 -3.80 -0.84
N GLU A 322 21.92 -4.49 -1.53
CA GLU A 322 21.70 -5.85 -2.06
C GLU A 322 21.28 -6.83 -0.98
N ALA A 323 21.94 -6.80 0.18
CA ALA A 323 21.58 -7.64 1.31
C ALA A 323 20.13 -7.44 1.78
N GLN A 324 19.67 -6.18 1.80
CA GLN A 324 18.29 -5.86 2.14
C GLN A 324 17.33 -6.33 1.05
N VAL A 325 17.67 -6.16 -0.23
CA VAL A 325 16.85 -6.66 -1.34
C VAL A 325 16.72 -8.19 -1.26
N TYR A 326 17.80 -8.93 -1.00
CA TYR A 326 17.72 -10.38 -0.81
C TYR A 326 16.77 -10.75 0.35
N ARG A 327 16.80 -10.00 1.46
CA ARG A 327 15.89 -10.25 2.58
C ARG A 327 14.42 -10.05 2.19
N PHE A 328 14.10 -8.93 1.55
CA PHE A 328 12.73 -8.65 1.12
C PHE A 328 12.26 -9.57 -0.02
N ALA A 329 13.12 -9.91 -0.97
CA ALA A 329 12.84 -10.89 -2.02
C ALA A 329 12.44 -12.25 -1.45
N ASN A 330 13.09 -12.70 -0.38
CA ASN A 330 12.69 -13.92 0.33
C ASN A 330 11.31 -13.78 0.98
N ILE A 331 11.00 -12.62 1.60
CA ILE A 331 9.69 -12.36 2.22
C ILE A 331 8.54 -12.39 1.20
N VAL A 332 8.78 -11.91 -0.03
CA VAL A 332 7.78 -11.87 -1.11
C VAL A 332 7.89 -13.04 -2.09
N SER A 333 8.64 -14.10 -1.76
CA SER A 333 8.89 -15.23 -2.66
C SER A 333 7.61 -15.93 -3.15
N SER A 334 6.59 -16.07 -2.29
CA SER A 334 5.29 -16.62 -2.66
C SER A 334 4.52 -15.69 -3.61
N THR A 335 4.47 -14.40 -3.30
CA THR A 335 3.84 -13.37 -4.14
C THR A 335 4.52 -13.27 -5.51
N ARG A 336 5.84 -13.40 -5.55
CA ARG A 336 6.62 -13.47 -6.78
C ARG A 336 6.20 -14.66 -7.65
N ALA A 337 6.06 -15.85 -7.07
CA ALA A 337 5.61 -17.03 -7.81
C ALA A 337 4.20 -16.81 -8.39
N ALA A 338 3.27 -16.28 -7.59
CA ALA A 338 1.93 -15.93 -8.05
C ALA A 338 1.94 -14.87 -9.18
N THR A 339 2.85 -13.90 -9.11
CA THR A 339 3.02 -12.87 -10.15
C THR A 339 3.50 -13.49 -11.47
N ILE A 340 4.49 -14.39 -11.42
CA ILE A 340 4.99 -15.10 -12.60
C ILE A 340 3.88 -15.95 -13.23
N GLU A 341 3.11 -16.67 -12.42
CA GLU A 341 1.96 -17.44 -12.89
C GLU A 341 0.90 -16.55 -13.54
N ASN A 342 0.55 -15.42 -12.91
CA ASN A 342 -0.44 -14.49 -13.46
C ASN A 342 0.02 -13.89 -14.81
N VAL A 343 1.28 -13.45 -14.89
CA VAL A 343 1.85 -12.87 -16.11
C VAL A 343 1.94 -13.91 -17.23
N THR A 344 2.38 -15.13 -16.93
CA THR A 344 2.45 -16.22 -17.92
C THR A 344 1.06 -16.61 -18.42
N ARG A 345 0.07 -16.72 -17.52
CA ARG A 345 -1.35 -16.95 -17.84
C ARG A 345 -1.91 -15.84 -18.75
N ARG A 346 -1.66 -14.56 -18.43
CA ARG A 346 -2.08 -13.42 -19.25
C ARG A 346 -1.37 -13.38 -20.61
N ALA A 347 -0.09 -13.78 -20.67
CA ALA A 347 0.68 -13.84 -21.91
C ALA A 347 0.21 -14.96 -22.85
N ALA A 348 -0.19 -16.12 -22.30
CA ALA A 348 -0.69 -17.27 -23.05
C ALA A 348 -2.06 -17.04 -23.70
N ARG A 349 -2.88 -16.12 -23.15
CA ARG A 349 -4.18 -15.74 -23.73
C ARG A 349 -3.98 -14.90 -25.00
N ALA A 350 -4.70 -15.25 -26.07
CA ALA A 350 -4.72 -14.53 -27.33
C ALA A 350 -5.25 -13.10 -27.12
N ALA A 351 -4.78 -12.13 -27.91
CA ALA A 351 -5.01 -10.69 -27.72
C ALA A 351 -6.49 -10.26 -27.58
N GLY A 352 -7.45 -11.07 -28.03
CA GLY A 352 -8.89 -10.82 -27.90
C GLY A 352 -9.47 -11.04 -26.49
N GLU A 353 -8.88 -11.94 -25.69
CA GLU A 353 -9.37 -12.30 -24.33
C GLU A 353 -8.72 -11.44 -23.23
N ARG A 354 -7.69 -10.65 -23.55
CA ARG A 354 -6.99 -9.78 -22.58
C ARG A 354 -7.81 -8.57 -22.12
N ARG A 355 -8.92 -8.26 -22.82
CA ARG A 355 -9.72 -7.06 -22.56
C ARG A 355 -10.83 -7.25 -21.51
N ASP A 356 -11.26 -8.50 -21.27
CA ASP A 356 -12.32 -8.82 -20.30
C ASP A 356 -11.79 -8.97 -18.85
N ASP A 357 -10.52 -9.37 -18.68
CA ASP A 357 -9.91 -9.65 -17.36
C ASP A 357 -9.65 -8.37 -16.53
N SER A 358 -9.43 -7.23 -17.18
CA SER A 358 -9.20 -5.94 -16.52
C SER A 358 -10.44 -5.38 -15.81
N GLY A 359 -11.62 -5.94 -16.06
CA GLY A 359 -12.90 -5.49 -15.50
C GLY A 359 -13.52 -6.39 -14.44
N ASP A 360 -13.05 -7.63 -14.27
CA ASP A 360 -13.79 -8.68 -13.54
C ASP A 360 -13.03 -9.27 -12.33
N GLU A 361 -11.70 -9.10 -12.22
CA GLU A 361 -10.93 -9.60 -11.06
C GLU A 361 -11.12 -8.73 -9.78
N SER A 362 -11.67 -7.51 -9.88
CA SER A 362 -11.93 -6.63 -8.72
C SER A 362 -13.25 -6.94 -7.99
N ASP A 363 -14.22 -7.59 -8.66
CA ASP A 363 -15.55 -7.87 -8.09
C ASP A 363 -15.75 -9.36 -7.70
N ALA A 364 -14.87 -10.26 -8.14
CA ALA A 364 -14.97 -11.70 -7.85
C ALA A 364 -14.51 -12.12 -6.44
N SER A 365 -14.03 -11.19 -5.60
CA SER A 365 -13.45 -11.51 -4.28
C SER A 365 -14.45 -11.64 -3.13
N ALA A 366 -15.76 -11.51 -3.40
CA ALA A 366 -16.84 -11.75 -2.42
C ALA A 366 -17.36 -13.21 -2.38
N ALA A 367 -16.77 -14.13 -3.16
CA ALA A 367 -17.04 -15.55 -3.01
C ALA A 367 -16.08 -16.14 -1.96
N PRO A 368 -16.58 -16.80 -0.89
CA PRO A 368 -15.72 -17.48 0.06
C PRO A 368 -14.98 -18.61 -0.67
N ASP A 369 -13.66 -18.53 -0.66
CA ASP A 369 -12.74 -19.60 -1.04
C ASP A 369 -12.86 -20.69 0.04
N VAL A 370 -13.77 -21.63 -0.17
CA VAL A 370 -13.93 -22.81 0.68
C VAL A 370 -13.00 -23.87 0.12
N ASP A 371 -11.72 -23.76 0.47
CA ASP A 371 -10.77 -24.83 0.20
C ASP A 371 -11.17 -26.05 1.04
N SER A 372 -11.23 -27.18 0.35
CA SER A 372 -11.87 -28.43 0.72
C SER A 372 -11.16 -29.15 1.87
N ASP A 373 -11.91 -29.47 2.94
CA ASP A 373 -11.65 -30.64 3.77
C ASP A 373 -12.92 -31.15 4.52
N ASP A 374 -14.11 -30.94 3.93
CA ASP A 374 -15.35 -31.55 4.45
C ASP A 374 -16.37 -31.75 3.30
N ASP A 375 -16.06 -32.67 2.39
CA ASP A 375 -16.99 -33.19 1.39
C ASP A 375 -18.06 -34.09 2.05
N GLU A 376 -18.94 -33.49 2.85
CA GLU A 376 -20.23 -34.10 3.18
C GLU A 376 -21.34 -33.13 2.76
N VAL A 377 -21.76 -33.25 1.48
CA VAL A 377 -22.91 -32.50 0.93
C VAL A 377 -24.09 -32.64 1.89
N PRO A 378 -24.49 -31.58 2.63
CA PRO A 378 -25.50 -31.73 3.67
C PRO A 378 -26.82 -32.15 3.05
N TYR A 379 -27.37 -33.27 3.53
CA TYR A 379 -28.62 -33.85 3.03
C TYR A 379 -29.78 -32.83 3.10
N ASN A 380 -30.10 -32.21 1.96
CA ASN A 380 -31.15 -31.19 1.80
C ASN A 380 -32.30 -31.69 0.89
N PRO A 381 -33.07 -32.72 1.31
CA PRO A 381 -34.12 -33.32 0.50
C PRO A 381 -35.30 -32.39 0.20
N LYS A 382 -35.35 -31.20 0.82
CA LYS A 382 -36.41 -30.19 0.63
C LYS A 382 -35.95 -28.95 -0.14
N ASN A 383 -34.70 -28.92 -0.66
CA ASN A 383 -34.10 -27.77 -1.35
C ASN A 383 -34.37 -26.43 -0.63
N LEU A 384 -34.25 -26.45 0.71
CA LEU A 384 -34.42 -25.25 1.52
C LEU A 384 -33.21 -24.32 1.32
N PRO A 385 -33.41 -22.99 1.33
CA PRO A 385 -32.30 -22.04 1.29
C PRO A 385 -31.29 -22.33 2.40
N LEU A 386 -30.01 -22.22 2.09
CA LEU A 386 -28.95 -22.41 3.08
C LEU A 386 -28.83 -21.16 3.95
N GLY A 387 -28.67 -21.36 5.25
CA GLY A 387 -28.36 -20.30 6.19
C GLY A 387 -26.92 -19.81 6.04
N TRP A 388 -26.56 -18.82 6.86
CA TRP A 388 -25.19 -18.33 7.00
C TRP A 388 -24.23 -19.39 7.56
N ASP A 389 -24.76 -20.50 8.10
CA ASP A 389 -24.05 -21.66 8.62
C ASP A 389 -23.86 -22.78 7.57
N GLY A 390 -24.28 -22.56 6.32
CA GLY A 390 -24.20 -23.55 5.25
C GLY A 390 -25.18 -24.72 5.40
N LYS A 391 -26.06 -24.71 6.42
CA LYS A 391 -27.08 -25.75 6.63
C LYS A 391 -28.44 -25.29 6.11
N PRO A 392 -29.33 -26.21 5.69
CA PRO A 392 -30.68 -25.84 5.28
C PRO A 392 -31.43 -25.16 6.42
N ILE A 393 -32.00 -23.97 6.17
CA ILE A 393 -32.73 -23.24 7.21
C ILE A 393 -33.90 -24.08 7.76
N PRO A 394 -34.21 -23.97 9.07
CA PRO A 394 -35.33 -24.69 9.64
C PRO A 394 -36.65 -24.44 8.91
N TYR A 395 -37.42 -25.49 8.65
CA TYR A 395 -38.66 -25.42 7.85
C TYR A 395 -39.72 -24.45 8.43
N TRP A 396 -39.78 -24.29 9.75
CA TRP A 396 -40.66 -23.32 10.38
C TRP A 396 -40.22 -21.88 10.09
N LEU A 397 -38.92 -21.61 10.02
CA LEU A 397 -38.36 -20.29 9.71
C LEU A 397 -38.58 -19.94 8.24
N TYR A 398 -38.45 -20.94 7.36
CA TYR A 398 -38.80 -20.85 5.94
C TYR A 398 -40.27 -20.44 5.74
N LYS A 399 -41.19 -21.03 6.52
CA LYS A 399 -42.62 -20.65 6.51
C LYS A 399 -42.89 -19.31 7.19
N LEU A 400 -42.22 -19.01 8.31
CA LEU A 400 -42.42 -17.76 9.06
C LEU A 400 -42.08 -16.53 8.22
N HIS A 401 -40.97 -16.58 7.49
CA HIS A 401 -40.54 -15.50 6.60
C HIS A 401 -41.21 -15.52 5.22
N GLY A 402 -42.16 -16.44 4.99
CA GLY A 402 -42.91 -16.54 3.73
C GLY A 402 -42.06 -16.94 2.52
N LEU A 403 -40.86 -17.49 2.72
CA LEU A 403 -39.95 -17.93 1.64
C LEU A 403 -40.51 -19.11 0.83
N ASN A 404 -41.56 -19.76 1.35
CA ASN A 404 -42.38 -20.77 0.66
C ASN A 404 -43.37 -20.20 -0.35
N ILE A 405 -43.49 -18.87 -0.43
CA ILE A 405 -44.39 -18.18 -1.36
C ILE A 405 -43.53 -17.58 -2.47
N SER A 406 -43.78 -18.01 -3.70
CA SER A 406 -43.12 -17.48 -4.89
C SER A 406 -43.95 -16.37 -5.52
N TYR A 407 -43.31 -15.25 -5.82
CA TYR A 407 -43.86 -14.13 -6.57
C TYR A 407 -43.12 -14.01 -7.90
N THR A 408 -43.83 -13.70 -8.98
CA THR A 408 -43.24 -13.53 -10.32
C THR A 408 -43.35 -12.07 -10.74
N CYS A 409 -42.31 -11.54 -11.39
CA CYS A 409 -42.33 -10.19 -11.96
C CYS A 409 -42.11 -10.26 -13.48
N GLU A 410 -43.09 -9.80 -14.26
CA GLU A 410 -43.08 -9.84 -15.72
C GLU A 410 -42.05 -8.87 -16.31
N ILE A 411 -41.96 -7.66 -15.73
CA ILE A 411 -40.99 -6.61 -16.10
C ILE A 411 -39.53 -7.12 -15.97
N CYS A 412 -39.28 -8.07 -15.06
CA CYS A 412 -37.98 -8.71 -14.87
C CYS A 412 -37.78 -9.98 -15.72
N GLY A 413 -38.60 -10.22 -16.74
CA GLY A 413 -38.54 -11.43 -17.58
C GLY A 413 -39.14 -12.67 -16.91
N ASN A 414 -40.27 -12.51 -16.22
CA ASN A 414 -40.94 -13.57 -15.43
C ASN A 414 -40.03 -14.22 -14.36
N TYR A 415 -39.08 -13.45 -13.82
CA TYR A 415 -38.22 -13.92 -12.76
C TYR A 415 -39.01 -14.17 -11.46
N THR A 416 -38.71 -15.29 -10.80
CA THR A 416 -39.41 -15.72 -9.58
C THR A 416 -38.61 -15.33 -8.34
N TYR A 417 -39.22 -14.55 -7.46
CA TYR A 417 -38.71 -14.17 -6.16
C TYR A 417 -39.36 -15.01 -5.07
N LYS A 418 -38.57 -15.53 -4.13
CA LYS A 418 -39.07 -16.27 -2.97
C LYS A 418 -39.22 -15.33 -1.78
N GLY A 419 -40.45 -15.16 -1.33
CA GLY A 419 -40.79 -14.38 -0.14
C GLY A 419 -41.20 -12.93 -0.40
N PRO A 420 -42.13 -12.37 0.40
CA PRO A 420 -42.62 -11.00 0.22
C PRO A 420 -41.52 -9.94 0.36
N LYS A 421 -40.59 -10.12 1.30
CA LYS A 421 -39.52 -9.13 1.56
C LYS A 421 -38.55 -9.01 0.38
N ALA A 422 -38.14 -10.15 -0.19
CA ALA A 422 -37.29 -10.16 -1.39
C ALA A 422 -38.03 -9.53 -2.57
N PHE A 423 -39.33 -9.83 -2.71
CA PHE A 423 -40.17 -9.23 -3.72
C PHE A 423 -40.45 -7.74 -3.50
N GLN A 424 -40.38 -7.19 -2.30
CA GLN A 424 -40.48 -5.73 -2.14
C GLN A 424 -39.16 -5.03 -2.49
N ARG A 425 -38.03 -5.64 -2.13
CA ARG A 425 -36.71 -5.07 -2.40
C ARG A 425 -36.39 -5.01 -3.89
N HIS A 426 -36.87 -5.98 -4.68
CA HIS A 426 -36.52 -6.06 -6.10
C HIS A 426 -36.94 -4.84 -6.94
N PHE A 427 -37.96 -4.07 -6.53
CA PHE A 427 -38.38 -2.85 -7.22
C PHE A 427 -37.27 -1.78 -7.28
N ALA A 428 -36.36 -1.78 -6.30
CA ALA A 428 -35.20 -0.89 -6.24
C ALA A 428 -33.91 -1.53 -6.78
N GLU A 429 -33.93 -2.82 -7.15
CA GLU A 429 -32.76 -3.53 -7.66
C GLU A 429 -32.53 -3.21 -9.15
N TRP A 430 -31.26 -3.32 -9.58
CA TRP A 430 -30.83 -2.94 -10.93
C TRP A 430 -31.62 -3.66 -12.03
N ARG A 431 -31.95 -4.95 -11.85
CA ARG A 431 -32.68 -5.74 -12.86
C ARG A 431 -34.06 -5.14 -13.16
N HIS A 432 -34.80 -4.75 -12.13
CA HIS A 432 -36.12 -4.15 -12.32
C HIS A 432 -36.01 -2.74 -12.91
N ALA A 433 -35.04 -1.94 -12.42
CA ALA A 433 -34.75 -0.62 -12.97
C ALA A 433 -34.36 -0.68 -14.46
N HIS A 434 -33.60 -1.69 -14.87
CA HIS A 434 -33.23 -1.93 -16.25
C HIS A 434 -34.46 -2.34 -17.10
N GLY A 435 -35.31 -3.23 -16.60
CA GLY A 435 -36.58 -3.59 -17.26
C GLY A 435 -37.47 -2.36 -17.49
N MET A 436 -37.64 -1.52 -16.48
CA MET A 436 -38.37 -0.25 -16.59
C MET A 436 -37.76 0.70 -17.62
N ARG A 437 -36.42 0.78 -17.67
CA ARG A 437 -35.70 1.59 -18.67
C ARG A 437 -35.89 1.07 -20.09
N CYS A 438 -35.91 -0.24 -20.31
CA CYS A 438 -36.22 -0.85 -21.61
C CYS A 438 -37.64 -0.54 -22.08
N LEU A 439 -38.59 -0.37 -21.15
CA LEU A 439 -39.96 0.06 -21.43
C LEU A 439 -40.09 1.59 -21.62
N GLY A 440 -39.01 2.35 -21.41
CA GLY A 440 -39.03 3.82 -21.49
C GLY A 440 -39.72 4.52 -20.31
N ILE A 441 -39.94 3.80 -19.20
CA ILE A 441 -40.62 4.31 -18.00
C ILE A 441 -39.58 4.70 -16.93
N PRO A 442 -39.65 5.90 -16.32
CA PRO A 442 -38.74 6.27 -15.24
C PRO A 442 -39.04 5.46 -13.97
N ASN A 443 -38.02 4.84 -13.38
CA ASN A 443 -38.15 4.07 -12.14
C ASN A 443 -38.35 4.99 -10.93
N THR A 444 -39.60 5.29 -10.61
CA THR A 444 -40.02 6.17 -9.50
C THR A 444 -40.95 5.42 -8.56
N ALA A 445 -41.15 5.94 -7.34
CA ALA A 445 -42.00 5.31 -6.33
C ALA A 445 -43.47 5.09 -6.76
N HIS A 446 -43.93 5.79 -7.80
CA HIS A 446 -45.26 5.60 -8.39
C HIS A 446 -45.47 4.20 -8.99
N PHE A 447 -44.39 3.53 -9.39
CA PHE A 447 -44.43 2.19 -9.99
C PHE A 447 -44.13 1.08 -8.99
N ALA A 448 -44.08 1.39 -7.68
CA ALA A 448 -43.92 0.37 -6.65
C ALA A 448 -45.10 -0.61 -6.68
N ASN A 449 -44.81 -1.91 -6.61
CA ASN A 449 -45.78 -3.02 -6.70
C ASN A 449 -46.39 -3.27 -8.08
N VAL A 450 -45.96 -2.57 -9.14
CA VAL A 450 -46.40 -2.84 -10.51
C VAL A 450 -45.51 -3.92 -11.14
N THR A 451 -46.11 -5.02 -11.55
CA THR A 451 -45.37 -6.23 -11.96
C THR A 451 -45.64 -6.64 -13.39
N GLN A 452 -46.83 -6.31 -13.90
CA GLN A 452 -47.24 -6.54 -15.28
C GLN A 452 -46.81 -5.38 -16.17
N ILE A 453 -46.40 -5.71 -17.39
CA ILE A 453 -45.90 -4.71 -18.35
C ILE A 453 -47.07 -3.82 -18.83
N GLU A 454 -48.25 -4.41 -19.06
CA GLU A 454 -49.44 -3.70 -19.52
C GLU A 454 -49.90 -2.64 -18.52
N ASP A 455 -49.94 -3.00 -17.23
CA ASP A 455 -50.31 -2.08 -16.14
C ASP A 455 -49.31 -0.93 -16.00
N ALA A 456 -48.00 -1.21 -16.14
CA ALA A 456 -46.96 -0.20 -16.07
C ALA A 456 -47.09 0.84 -17.19
N LEU A 457 -47.36 0.38 -18.42
CA LEU A 457 -47.58 1.25 -19.57
C LEU A 457 -48.86 2.09 -19.41
N ALA A 458 -49.96 1.48 -18.97
CA ALA A 458 -51.23 2.19 -18.74
C ALA A 458 -51.09 3.26 -17.65
N LEU A 459 -50.37 2.95 -16.56
CA LEU A 459 -50.10 3.90 -15.49
C LEU A 459 -49.19 5.04 -15.97
N TRP A 460 -48.17 4.72 -16.76
CA TRP A 460 -47.29 5.75 -17.32
C TRP A 460 -48.03 6.71 -18.25
N GLU A 461 -48.90 6.20 -19.12
CA GLU A 461 -49.68 7.05 -20.02
C GLU A 461 -50.63 7.98 -19.25
N LYS A 462 -51.24 7.47 -18.17
CA LYS A 462 -52.07 8.28 -17.26
C LYS A 462 -51.27 9.36 -16.56
N ILE A 463 -50.08 9.05 -16.04
CA ILE A 463 -49.19 10.03 -15.40
C ILE A 463 -48.71 11.07 -16.41
N LYS A 464 -48.41 10.65 -17.64
CA LYS A 464 -47.98 11.55 -18.71
C LYS A 464 -49.10 12.53 -19.09
N HIS A 465 -50.33 12.04 -19.28
CA HIS A 465 -51.50 12.88 -19.55
C HIS A 465 -51.80 13.84 -18.39
N GLN A 466 -51.65 13.39 -17.14
CA GLN A 466 -51.83 14.26 -15.99
C GLN A 466 -50.75 15.37 -15.95
N LYS A 467 -49.49 15.01 -16.19
CA LYS A 467 -48.39 15.98 -16.25
C LYS A 467 -48.52 16.93 -17.44
N GLU A 468 -49.01 16.48 -18.58
CA GLU A 468 -49.28 17.34 -19.74
C GLU A 468 -50.41 18.33 -19.45
N ASN A 469 -51.46 17.91 -18.73
CA ASN A 469 -52.53 18.80 -18.30
C ASN A 469 -52.09 19.81 -17.22
N GLU A 470 -51.19 19.42 -16.32
CA GLU A 470 -50.65 20.28 -15.27
C GLU A 470 -49.48 21.16 -15.77
N ARG A 471 -48.98 20.91 -16.99
CA ARG A 471 -47.87 21.67 -17.57
C ARG A 471 -48.38 23.02 -18.03
N PHE A 472 -48.00 24.07 -17.30
CA PHE A 472 -48.21 25.45 -17.69
C PHE A 472 -47.62 25.71 -19.09
N VAL A 473 -48.48 26.08 -20.03
CA VAL A 473 -48.11 26.47 -21.39
C VAL A 473 -48.19 27.99 -21.48
N ALA A 474 -47.05 28.67 -21.39
CA ALA A 474 -46.99 30.14 -21.39
C ALA A 474 -47.70 30.80 -22.60
N GLU A 475 -47.79 30.13 -23.75
CA GLU A 475 -48.53 30.67 -24.91
C GLU A 475 -50.05 30.80 -24.66
N ASN A 476 -50.61 29.90 -23.84
CA ASN A 476 -52.04 29.77 -23.59
C ASN A 476 -52.46 30.27 -22.19
N ASP A 477 -51.60 30.07 -21.20
CA ASP A 477 -51.89 30.27 -19.78
C ASP A 477 -51.28 31.57 -19.22
N GLU A 478 -50.35 32.23 -19.96
CA GLU A 478 -49.81 33.54 -19.59
C GLU A 478 -50.74 34.64 -20.11
N GLU A 479 -51.33 35.38 -19.18
CA GLU A 479 -52.30 36.44 -19.45
C GLU A 479 -51.61 37.80 -19.54
N PHE A 480 -51.91 38.55 -20.61
CA PHE A 480 -51.45 39.92 -20.85
C PHE A 480 -52.67 40.86 -20.88
N GLU A 481 -52.50 42.05 -20.31
CA GLU A 481 -53.51 43.10 -20.33
C GLU A 481 -53.25 44.07 -21.49
N ASP A 482 -54.29 44.36 -22.29
CA ASP A 482 -54.22 45.35 -23.36
C ASP A 482 -54.34 46.80 -22.84
N SER A 483 -54.18 47.78 -23.73
CA SER A 483 -54.28 49.21 -23.40
C SER A 483 -55.67 49.66 -22.95
N GLN A 484 -56.68 48.80 -23.08
CA GLN A 484 -58.07 49.01 -22.67
C GLN A 484 -58.46 48.20 -21.41
N GLY A 485 -57.52 47.44 -20.84
CA GLY A 485 -57.73 46.63 -19.65
C GLY A 485 -58.36 45.25 -19.89
N ASN A 486 -58.40 44.77 -21.14
CA ASN A 486 -58.86 43.42 -21.44
C ASN A 486 -57.72 42.42 -21.26
N VAL A 487 -58.03 41.29 -20.62
CA VAL A 487 -57.08 40.21 -20.39
C VAL A 487 -57.17 39.21 -21.54
N VAL A 488 -56.04 39.02 -22.23
CA VAL A 488 -55.92 38.07 -23.34
C VAL A 488 -54.69 37.18 -23.13
N ASN A 489 -54.74 35.94 -23.60
CA ASN A 489 -53.56 35.09 -23.53
C ASN A 489 -52.43 35.64 -24.42
N ARG A 490 -51.19 35.29 -24.08
CA ARG A 490 -49.99 35.76 -24.76
C ARG A 490 -50.03 35.61 -26.27
N LYS A 491 -50.51 34.48 -26.77
CA LYS A 491 -50.62 34.24 -28.22
C LYS A 491 -51.49 35.27 -28.90
N THR A 492 -52.68 35.49 -28.34
CA THR A 492 -53.64 36.46 -28.87
C THR A 492 -53.09 37.88 -28.75
N TYR A 493 -52.41 38.19 -27.65
CA TYR A 493 -51.74 39.48 -27.48
C TYR A 493 -50.65 39.72 -28.54
N GLU A 494 -49.75 38.75 -28.75
CA GLU A 494 -48.69 38.87 -29.75
C GLU A 494 -49.24 38.95 -31.18
N ASP A 495 -50.32 38.22 -31.50
CA ASP A 495 -50.98 38.27 -32.80
C ASP A 495 -51.70 39.61 -33.03
N LEU A 496 -52.43 40.11 -32.04
CA LEU A 496 -53.07 41.43 -32.11
C LEU A 496 -52.01 42.55 -32.22
N LYS A 497 -50.87 42.41 -31.53
CA LYS A 497 -49.74 43.33 -31.63
C LYS A 497 -49.15 43.33 -33.04
N ARG A 498 -48.97 42.15 -33.65
CA ARG A 498 -48.48 42.01 -35.03
C ARG A 498 -49.45 42.57 -36.06
N GLN A 499 -50.75 42.50 -35.78
CA GLN A 499 -51.81 43.08 -36.61
C GLN A 499 -51.99 44.59 -36.38
N GLY A 500 -51.33 45.17 -35.37
CA GLY A 500 -51.41 46.60 -35.05
C GLY A 500 -52.72 47.00 -34.34
N LEU A 501 -53.37 46.06 -33.66
CA LEU A 501 -54.69 46.21 -33.03
C LEU A 501 -54.65 46.42 -31.51
N LEU A 502 -53.46 46.62 -30.91
CA LEU A 502 -53.25 46.82 -29.45
C LEU A 502 -52.69 48.19 -29.10
#